data_AF-A0A4S8LV43-F1
#
_entry.id   AF-A0A4S8LV43-F1
#
_cell.length_a   1.000
_cell.length_b   1.000
_cell.length_c   1.000
_cell.angle_alpha   90.00
_cell.angle_beta   90.00
_cell.angle_gamma   90.00
#
_symmetry.space_group_name_H-M   'P 1'
#
loop_
_entity.id
_entity.type
_entity.pdbx_description
1 polymer ?
#
loop_
_entity_poly.entity_id
_entity_poly.type
_entity_poly.pdbx_seq_one_letter_code
_entity_poly.pdbx_strand_id
1 'polypeptide(L)'
;MEQQFRLSRFKLIMDEFEKTKFSINTPMTALSILWSVLDDPIQFDVENVQWDSVEKFFGSVQLMVDTSEYKALVEKSHKMFHPDRWRSRNLLSTVMEENERCTLERAGNIVSQAITPIWRKSRG
;
A
#
# COMPACT_ATOMS: atom_id res chain seq x y z
N MET A 1 9.12 -7.59 -18.24
CA MET A 1 10.24 -6.92 -17.55
C MET A 1 9.73 -5.83 -16.61
N GLU A 2 8.89 -4.91 -17.09
CA GLU A 2 8.33 -3.80 -16.30
C GLU A 2 7.47 -4.24 -15.10
N GLN A 3 6.56 -5.21 -15.28
CA GLN A 3 5.68 -5.69 -14.20
C GLN A 3 6.44 -6.41 -13.07
N GLN A 4 7.52 -7.12 -13.42
CA GLN A 4 8.36 -7.82 -12.44
C GLN A 4 9.22 -6.83 -11.64
N PHE A 5 9.69 -5.76 -12.27
CA PHE A 5 10.34 -4.65 -11.58
C PHE A 5 9.39 -3.95 -10.60
N ARG A 6 8.13 -3.69 -11.01
CA ARG A 6 7.09 -3.12 -10.13
C ARG A 6 6.82 -4.01 -8.92
N LEU A 7 6.72 -5.33 -9.11
CA LEU A 7 6.53 -6.27 -8.00
C LEU A 7 7.74 -6.31 -7.05
N SER A 8 8.97 -6.30 -7.58
CA SER A 8 10.17 -6.24 -6.76
C SER A 8 10.24 -4.95 -5.95
N ARG A 9 9.92 -3.81 -6.56
CA ARG A 9 9.84 -2.52 -5.88
C ARG A 9 8.74 -2.52 -4.81
N PHE A 10 7.58 -3.11 -5.11
CA PHE A 10 6.49 -3.25 -4.14
C PHE A 10 6.94 -3.96 -2.87
N LYS A 11 7.62 -5.11 -3.02
CA LYS A 11 8.17 -5.86 -1.88
C LYS A 11 9.19 -5.05 -1.08
N LEU A 12 10.10 -4.37 -1.77
CA LEU A 12 11.13 -3.53 -1.14
C LEU A 12 10.50 -2.40 -0.30
N ILE A 13 9.57 -1.63 -0.86
CA ILE A 13 8.93 -0.52 -0.14
C ILE A 13 8.08 -1.03 1.03
N MET A 14 7.39 -2.17 0.88
CA MET A 14 6.69 -2.77 2.02
C MET A 14 7.65 -3.15 3.16
N ASP A 15 8.81 -3.72 2.86
CA ASP A 15 9.83 -4.04 3.86
C ASP A 15 10.42 -2.79 4.53
N GLU A 16 10.70 -1.75 3.74
CA GLU A 16 11.18 -0.47 4.27
C GLU A 16 10.13 0.17 5.18
N PHE A 17 8.87 0.24 4.75
CA PHE A 17 7.79 0.80 5.56
C PHE A 17 7.62 0.10 6.91
N GLU A 18 7.79 -1.23 6.96
CA GLU A 18 7.73 -1.98 8.22
C GLU A 18 8.89 -1.65 9.15
N LYS A 19 10.09 -1.41 8.62
CA LYS A 19 11.31 -1.13 9.40
C LYS A 19 11.45 0.34 9.80
N THR A 20 10.86 1.25 9.03
CA THR A 20 10.99 2.70 9.25
C THR A 20 10.31 3.14 10.54
N LYS A 21 11.06 3.88 11.37
CA LYS A 21 10.51 4.58 12.53
C LYS A 21 10.11 5.99 12.13
N PHE A 22 8.86 6.14 11.70
CA PHE A 22 8.30 7.44 11.33
C PHE A 22 8.25 8.37 12.55
N SER A 23 8.54 9.64 12.32
CA SER A 23 8.54 10.70 13.33
C SER A 23 8.37 12.06 12.63
N ILE A 24 8.28 13.15 13.39
CA ILE A 24 8.22 14.51 12.79
C ILE A 24 9.47 14.80 11.93
N ASN A 25 10.64 14.25 12.30
CA ASN A 25 11.88 14.39 11.53
C ASN A 25 11.99 13.40 10.36
N THR A 26 11.09 12.42 10.29
CA THR A 26 11.03 11.40 9.24
C THR A 26 9.55 11.08 9.00
N PRO A 27 8.80 12.04 8.42
CA PRO A 27 7.36 11.91 8.29
C PRO A 27 7.02 10.80 7.31
N MET A 28 5.86 10.18 7.51
CA MET A 28 5.26 9.36 6.46
C MET A 28 4.94 10.26 5.26
N THR A 29 5.24 9.80 4.06
CA THR A 29 4.92 10.49 2.81
C THR A 29 4.20 9.57 1.86
N ALA A 30 3.59 10.10 0.80
CA ALA A 30 3.00 9.29 -0.26
C ALA A 30 4.00 8.29 -0.86
N LEU A 31 5.29 8.63 -0.94
CA LEU A 31 6.34 7.75 -1.47
C LEU A 31 6.83 6.69 -0.48
N SER A 32 6.53 6.86 0.81
CA SER A 32 6.84 5.88 1.85
C SER A 32 5.96 4.63 1.77
N ILE A 33 4.91 4.67 0.94
CA ILE A 33 3.90 3.63 0.77
C ILE A 33 3.82 3.31 -0.73
N LEU A 34 3.86 2.04 -1.10
CA LEU A 34 3.54 1.64 -2.47
C LEU A 34 2.04 1.33 -2.53
N TRP A 35 1.28 2.25 -3.11
CA TRP A 35 -0.19 2.34 -3.06
C TRP A 35 -0.96 1.20 -3.76
N SER A 36 -0.35 0.03 -3.96
CA SER A 36 -0.93 -1.10 -4.68
C SER A 36 -1.55 -0.69 -6.01
N VAL A 37 -0.92 0.25 -6.71
CA VAL A 37 -1.31 0.68 -8.06
C VAL A 37 -0.18 0.37 -9.04
N LEU A 38 -0.54 0.17 -10.32
CA LEU A 38 0.40 -0.13 -11.40
C LEU A 38 1.00 1.12 -12.06
N ASP A 39 0.65 2.31 -11.58
CA ASP A 39 1.00 3.57 -12.24
C ASP A 39 2.50 3.84 -12.19
N ASP A 40 2.99 4.61 -13.19
CA ASP A 40 4.36 5.10 -13.22
C ASP A 40 4.63 5.93 -11.94
N PRO A 41 5.63 5.58 -11.13
CA PRO A 41 5.99 6.32 -9.92
C PRO A 41 6.28 7.81 -10.14
N ILE A 42 6.64 8.21 -11.36
CA ILE A 42 6.87 9.62 -11.75
C ILE A 42 5.55 10.35 -11.96
N GLN A 43 4.50 9.64 -12.38
CA GLN A 43 3.15 10.18 -12.63
C GLN A 43 2.17 9.84 -11.50
N PHE A 44 2.62 9.11 -10.48
CA PHE A 44 1.77 8.66 -9.40
C PHE A 44 1.34 9.84 -8.52
N ASP A 45 0.03 9.97 -8.38
CA ASP A 45 -0.61 10.91 -7.47
C ASP A 45 -1.51 10.13 -6.51
N VAL A 46 -1.26 10.29 -5.21
CA VAL A 46 -1.99 9.62 -4.14
C VAL A 46 -3.46 10.03 -4.10
N GLU A 47 -3.81 11.21 -4.62
CA GLU A 47 -5.20 11.65 -4.73
C GLU A 47 -6.01 10.80 -5.72
N ASN A 48 -5.34 10.18 -6.68
CA ASN A 48 -5.95 9.36 -7.72
C ASN A 48 -6.03 7.88 -7.36
N VAL A 49 -5.69 7.49 -6.12
CA VAL A 49 -5.86 6.11 -5.67
C VAL A 49 -7.35 5.75 -5.65
N GLN A 50 -7.72 4.82 -6.53
CA GLN A 50 -9.09 4.30 -6.65
C GLN A 50 -9.13 2.80 -6.35
N TRP A 51 -10.31 2.33 -5.96
CA TRP A 51 -10.58 0.92 -5.67
C TRP A 51 -10.15 -0.01 -6.82
N ASP A 52 -10.60 0.30 -8.03
CA ASP A 52 -10.32 -0.52 -9.23
C ASP A 52 -8.83 -0.66 -9.51
N SER A 53 -8.03 0.36 -9.19
CA SER A 53 -6.57 0.32 -9.39
C SER A 53 -5.92 -0.72 -8.46
N VAL A 54 -6.42 -0.86 -7.23
CA VAL A 54 -5.98 -1.87 -6.27
C VAL A 54 -6.34 -3.27 -6.74
N GLU A 55 -7.58 -3.47 -7.21
CA GLU A 55 -8.01 -4.76 -7.73
C GLU A 55 -7.22 -5.19 -8.98
N LYS A 56 -6.98 -4.26 -9.91
CA LYS A 56 -6.17 -4.50 -11.12
C LYS A 56 -4.73 -4.87 -10.77
N PHE A 57 -4.15 -4.20 -9.78
CA PHE A 57 -2.80 -4.51 -9.31
C PHE A 57 -2.73 -5.94 -8.76
N PHE A 58 -3.59 -6.31 -7.81
CA PHE A 58 -3.55 -7.65 -7.23
C PHE A 58 -3.95 -8.75 -8.23
N GLY A 59 -4.87 -8.47 -9.15
CA GLY A 59 -5.16 -9.36 -10.27
C GLY A 59 -3.94 -9.62 -11.16
N SER A 60 -3.12 -8.59 -11.41
CA SER A 60 -1.86 -8.75 -12.14
C SER A 60 -0.82 -9.52 -11.32
N VAL A 61 -0.69 -9.23 -10.02
CA VAL A 61 0.25 -9.94 -9.13
C VAL A 61 -0.08 -11.43 -9.09
N GLN A 62 -1.36 -11.80 -9.01
CA GLN A 62 -1.79 -13.21 -8.98
C GLN A 62 -1.31 -14.01 -10.19
N LEU A 63 -1.14 -13.37 -11.36
CA LEU A 63 -0.63 -14.01 -12.57
C LEU A 63 0.90 -14.11 -12.63
N MET A 64 1.60 -13.38 -11.77
CA MET A 64 3.07 -13.25 -11.77
C MET A 64 3.78 -14.11 -10.73
N VAL A 65 3.07 -14.52 -9.68
CA VAL A 65 3.63 -15.26 -8.55
C VAL A 65 2.84 -16.54 -8.29
N ASP A 66 3.43 -17.48 -7.55
CA ASP A 66 2.70 -18.66 -7.12
C ASP A 66 1.62 -18.33 -6.07
N THR A 67 0.69 -19.26 -5.85
CA THR A 67 -0.43 -19.08 -4.91
C THR A 67 0.02 -18.77 -3.48
N SER A 68 1.11 -19.36 -3.01
CA SER A 68 1.61 -19.15 -1.65
C SER A 68 2.15 -17.73 -1.50
N GLU A 69 2.95 -17.31 -2.47
CA GLU A 69 3.49 -15.95 -2.54
C GLU A 69 2.39 -14.90 -2.68
N TYR A 70 1.37 -15.15 -3.52
CA TYR A 70 0.22 -14.26 -3.65
C TYR A 70 -0.50 -14.06 -2.32
N LYS A 71 -0.81 -15.17 -1.62
CA LYS A 71 -1.47 -15.13 -0.30
C LYS A 71 -0.65 -14.31 0.71
N ALA A 72 0.66 -14.51 0.74
CA ALA A 72 1.57 -13.77 1.62
C ALA A 72 1.60 -12.26 1.30
N LEU A 73 1.66 -11.89 0.01
CA LEU A 73 1.64 -10.49 -0.42
C LEU A 73 0.33 -9.80 -0.06
N VAL A 74 -0.81 -10.44 -0.31
CA VAL A 74 -2.13 -9.91 0.04
C VAL A 74 -2.27 -9.75 1.56
N GLU A 75 -1.85 -10.74 2.35
CA GLU A 75 -1.89 -10.65 3.81
C GLU A 75 -1.02 -9.51 4.35
N LYS A 76 0.21 -9.39 3.86
CA LYS A 76 1.13 -8.33 4.27
C LYS A 76 0.57 -6.94 3.95
N SER A 77 0.03 -6.80 2.75
CA SER A 77 -0.59 -5.55 2.28
C SER A 77 -1.83 -5.18 3.10
N HIS A 78 -2.70 -6.16 3.37
CA HIS A 78 -3.90 -5.96 4.20
C HIS A 78 -3.52 -5.49 5.61
N LYS A 79 -2.48 -6.08 6.21
CA LYS A 79 -1.94 -5.61 7.50
C LYS A 79 -1.36 -4.21 7.38
N MET A 80 -0.57 -3.92 6.35
CA MET A 80 0.10 -2.63 6.15
C MET A 80 -0.91 -1.48 6.05
N PHE A 81 -1.99 -1.65 5.30
CA PHE A 81 -3.04 -0.64 5.11
C PHE A 81 -4.15 -0.68 6.16
N HIS A 82 -4.05 -1.54 7.18
CA HIS A 82 -5.07 -1.59 8.22
C HIS A 82 -5.09 -0.28 9.03
N PRO A 83 -6.26 0.38 9.21
CA PRO A 83 -6.34 1.65 9.95
C PRO A 83 -5.76 1.56 11.36
N ASP A 84 -6.02 0.47 12.09
CA ASP A 84 -5.44 0.27 13.43
C ASP A 84 -3.91 0.17 13.43
N ARG A 85 -3.30 -0.33 12.34
CA ARG A 85 -1.85 -0.36 12.22
C ARG A 85 -1.29 1.06 12.08
N TRP A 86 -1.97 1.91 11.31
CA TRP A 86 -1.56 3.31 11.14
C TRP A 86 -1.75 4.11 12.43
N ARG A 87 -2.87 3.91 13.13
CA ARG A 87 -3.14 4.51 14.44
C ARG A 87 -2.14 4.08 15.51
N SER A 88 -1.89 2.77 15.64
CA SER A 88 -0.96 2.25 16.66
C SER A 88 0.49 2.67 16.44
N ARG A 89 0.89 2.92 15.19
CA ARG A 89 2.21 3.49 14.84
C ARG A 89 2.22 5.03 14.78
N ASN A 90 1.10 5.67 15.08
CA ASN A 90 0.92 7.13 15.03
C ASN A 90 1.39 7.77 13.71
N LEU A 91 1.15 7.10 12.57
CA LEU A 91 1.78 7.47 11.30
C LEU A 91 1.28 8.81 10.76
N LEU A 92 -0.03 9.02 10.74
CA LEU A 92 -0.64 10.24 10.20
C LEU A 92 -0.25 11.48 11.02
N SER A 93 0.03 11.34 12.31
CA SER A 93 0.49 12.47 13.13
C SER A 93 1.91 12.93 12.79
N THR A 94 2.67 12.13 12.02
CA THR A 94 4.00 12.53 11.56
C THR A 94 3.93 13.46 10.36
N VAL A 95 2.81 13.47 9.63
CA VAL A 95 2.57 14.33 8.46
C VAL A 95 2.16 15.72 8.94
N MET A 96 2.97 16.74 8.67
CA MET A 96 2.74 18.09 9.21
C MET A 96 1.60 18.82 8.50
N GLU A 97 1.55 18.74 7.17
CA GLU A 97 0.55 19.40 6.35
C GLU A 97 -0.81 18.68 6.46
N GLU A 98 -1.85 19.41 6.88
CA GLU A 98 -3.17 18.81 7.12
C GLU A 98 -3.78 18.25 5.84
N ASN A 99 -3.66 18.95 4.71
CA ASN A 99 -4.18 18.48 3.43
C ASN A 99 -3.49 17.19 2.97
N GLU A 100 -2.17 17.08 3.17
CA GLU A 100 -1.43 15.85 2.86
C GLU A 100 -1.87 14.71 3.79
N ARG A 101 -2.04 15.00 5.08
CA ARG A 101 -2.52 14.03 6.07
C ARG A 101 -3.89 13.48 5.71
N CYS A 102 -4.86 14.34 5.40
CA CYS A 102 -6.20 13.95 4.97
C CYS A 102 -6.16 13.11 3.69
N THR A 103 -5.29 13.49 2.74
CA THR A 103 -5.12 12.76 1.49
C THR A 103 -4.58 11.36 1.70
N LEU A 104 -3.53 11.22 2.52
CA LEU A 104 -2.94 9.93 2.88
C LEU A 104 -3.95 9.05 3.63
N GLU A 105 -4.69 9.61 4.57
CA GLU A 105 -5.73 8.87 5.30
C GLU A 105 -6.84 8.38 4.37
N ARG A 106 -7.35 9.24 3.49
CA ARG A 106 -8.38 8.89 2.52
C ARG A 106 -7.91 7.76 1.60
N ALA A 107 -6.74 7.92 0.97
CA ALA A 107 -6.18 6.92 0.09
C ALA A 107 -5.91 5.60 0.84
N GLY A 108 -5.41 5.67 2.08
CA GLY A 108 -5.13 4.50 2.92
C GLY A 108 -6.39 3.70 3.20
N ASN A 109 -7.48 4.39 3.50
CA ASN A 109 -8.79 3.78 3.71
C ASN A 109 -9.34 3.14 2.43
N ILE A 110 -9.17 3.75 1.26
CA ILE A 110 -9.57 3.16 -0.02
C ILE A 110 -8.84 1.83 -0.24
N VAL A 111 -7.51 1.81 -0.10
CA VAL A 111 -6.72 0.58 -0.28
C VAL A 111 -7.11 -0.48 0.76
N SER A 112 -7.30 -0.08 2.02
CA SER A 112 -7.74 -0.98 3.09
C SER A 112 -9.06 -1.67 2.77
N GLN A 113 -10.05 -0.89 2.32
CA GLN A 113 -11.35 -1.44 1.98
C GLN A 113 -11.29 -2.31 0.72
N ALA A 114 -10.53 -1.89 -0.31
CA ALA A 114 -10.36 -2.62 -1.56
C ALA A 114 -9.66 -3.97 -1.38
N ILE A 115 -8.62 -4.02 -0.53
CA ILE A 115 -7.88 -5.26 -0.30
C ILE A 115 -8.60 -6.24 0.62
N THR A 116 -9.51 -5.77 1.47
CA THR A 116 -10.27 -6.63 2.40
C THR A 116 -10.98 -7.81 1.72
N PRO A 117 -11.79 -7.63 0.65
CA PRO A 117 -12.40 -8.75 -0.06
C PRO A 117 -11.37 -9.65 -0.78
N ILE A 118 -10.26 -9.08 -1.28
CA ILE A 118 -9.18 -9.85 -1.92
C ILE A 118 -8.53 -10.79 -0.90
N TRP A 119 -8.21 -10.26 0.28
CA TRP A 119 -7.64 -11.03 1.39
C TRP A 119 -8.58 -12.11 1.91
N ARG A 120 -9.87 -11.83 2.04
CA ARG A 120 -10.86 -12.86 2.41
C ARG A 120 -10.88 -14.01 1.40
N LYS A 121 -10.89 -13.69 0.10
CA LYS A 121 -10.86 -14.67 -0.99
C LYS A 121 -9.56 -15.47 -1.01
N SER A 122 -8.41 -14.83 -0.74
CA SER A 122 -7.10 -15.51 -0.76
C SER A 122 -6.93 -16.50 0.40
N ARG A 123 -7.74 -16.41 1.45
CA ARG A 123 -7.71 -17.34 2.60
C ARG A 123 -8.62 -18.56 2.45
N GLY A 124 -9.60 -18.50 1.54
CA GLY A 124 -10.32 -19.68 1.05
C GLY A 124 -9.45 -20.56 0.17
#